data_AF-A0A4R5QA46-F1
#
_entry.id   AF-A0A4R5QA46-F1
#
_cell.length_a   1.000
_cell.length_b   1.000
_cell.length_c   1.000
_cell.angle_alpha   90.00
_cell.angle_beta   90.00
_cell.angle_gamma   90.00
#
_symmetry.space_group_name_H-M   'P 1'
#
loop_
_entity.id
_entity.type
_entity.pdbx_description
1 polymer ?
#
loop_
_entity_poly.entity_id
_entity_poly.type
_entity_poly.pdbx_seq_one_letter_code
_entity_poly.pdbx_strand_id
1 'polypeptide(L)'
;MRRWALLLALGLPLMGSMDADAQTRQGPPHDWTFGSWTGGIFPAGETEGGACLGNPTVIFTRDIVMRASVVDTAYRERTIETVAQTPNGLEFRFTAAAPVLGPMGPRAAPDAGFGCAGGPNVLRVERKGPDELAFPGCSEFPSSLKRCTTSGK
;
A
#
# COMPACT_ATOMS: atom_id res chain seq x y z
N MET A 1 -60.13 51.42 -14.31
CA MET A 1 -59.17 50.74 -15.21
C MET A 1 -57.77 50.98 -14.66
N ARG A 2 -57.21 50.08 -13.85
CA ARG A 2 -56.29 48.99 -14.24
C ARG A 2 -55.08 49.51 -15.03
N ARG A 3 -53.92 49.68 -14.36
CA ARG A 3 -52.61 49.08 -14.74
C ARG A 3 -51.50 49.50 -13.76
N TRP A 4 -50.99 48.48 -13.08
CA TRP A 4 -49.75 48.42 -12.32
C TRP A 4 -48.53 48.28 -13.25
N ALA A 5 -47.33 48.38 -12.63
CA ALA A 5 -45.99 47.95 -13.07
C ALA A 5 -45.12 49.12 -13.62
N LEU A 6 -43.83 49.26 -13.32
CA LEU A 6 -42.72 48.30 -13.12
C LEU A 6 -41.65 48.96 -12.21
N LEU A 7 -41.19 48.28 -11.16
CA LEU A 7 -39.90 47.56 -11.02
C LEU A 7 -38.77 48.35 -10.33
N LEU A 8 -38.62 48.05 -9.05
CA LEU A 8 -37.40 48.16 -8.25
C LEU A 8 -36.32 47.26 -8.85
N ALA A 9 -35.23 47.85 -9.36
CA ALA A 9 -34.02 47.12 -9.69
C ALA A 9 -33.21 46.88 -8.40
N LEU A 10 -33.22 45.65 -7.93
CA LEU A 10 -32.40 45.15 -6.83
C LEU A 10 -30.91 45.25 -7.17
N GLY A 11 -30.14 45.85 -6.26
CA GLY A 11 -28.68 45.82 -6.28
C GLY A 11 -28.16 44.40 -6.08
N LEU A 12 -27.33 43.93 -7.01
CA LEU A 12 -26.58 42.69 -6.87
C LEU A 12 -25.39 42.92 -5.92
N PRO A 13 -25.22 42.14 -4.84
CA PRO A 13 -23.96 42.11 -4.13
C PRO A 13 -22.95 41.26 -4.92
N LEU A 14 -21.79 41.84 -5.20
CA LEU A 14 -20.59 41.15 -5.64
C LEU A 14 -20.16 40.16 -4.54
N MET A 15 -20.56 38.89 -4.66
CA MET A 15 -20.03 37.82 -3.82
C MET A 15 -18.56 37.60 -4.20
N GLY A 16 -17.67 37.94 -3.26
CA GLY A 16 -16.25 37.67 -3.36
C GLY A 16 -15.99 36.19 -3.56
N SER A 17 -15.08 35.88 -4.48
CA SER A 17 -14.46 34.58 -4.65
C SER A 17 -13.74 34.21 -3.36
N MET A 18 -14.41 33.38 -2.55
CA MET A 18 -13.75 32.64 -1.47
C MET A 18 -12.78 31.67 -2.13
N ASP A 19 -11.47 31.90 -1.93
CA ASP A 19 -10.45 30.88 -2.14
C ASP A 19 -10.80 29.69 -1.27
N ALA A 20 -11.42 28.68 -1.91
CA ALA A 20 -11.62 27.39 -1.31
C ALA A 20 -10.23 26.74 -1.20
N ASP A 21 -9.62 26.79 -0.02
CA ASP A 21 -8.52 25.90 0.34
C ASP A 21 -8.99 24.47 0.04
N ALA A 22 -8.48 23.90 -1.06
CA ALA A 22 -8.73 22.53 -1.43
C ALA A 22 -8.27 21.67 -0.26
N GLN A 23 -9.20 20.98 0.41
CA GLN A 23 -8.89 20.08 1.51
C GLN A 23 -7.76 19.16 1.08
N THR A 24 -6.60 19.28 1.74
CA THR A 24 -5.45 18.40 1.53
C THR A 24 -5.96 16.98 1.78
N ARG A 25 -6.16 16.20 0.71
CA ARG A 25 -6.57 14.80 0.85
C ARG A 25 -5.50 14.12 1.69
N GLN A 26 -5.83 13.78 2.94
CA GLN A 26 -5.00 12.86 3.71
C GLN A 26 -4.95 11.56 2.92
N GLY A 27 -3.73 11.14 2.57
CA GLY A 27 -3.48 9.88 1.89
C GLY A 27 -3.93 8.69 2.75
N PRO A 28 -3.95 7.48 2.17
CA PRO A 28 -4.16 6.28 2.98
C PRO A 28 -3.04 6.15 4.03
N PRO A 29 -3.31 5.51 5.18
CA PRO A 29 -2.37 5.46 6.31
C PRO A 29 -1.04 4.76 6.02
N HIS A 30 -0.95 4.03 4.91
CA HIS A 30 0.24 3.32 4.43
C HIS A 30 0.93 3.98 3.24
N ASP A 31 0.61 5.23 2.90
CA ASP A 31 1.25 5.93 1.77
C ASP A 31 2.78 5.91 1.83
N TRP A 32 3.36 5.97 3.02
CA TRP A 32 4.81 5.90 3.24
C TRP A 32 5.44 4.54 2.89
N THR A 33 4.65 3.46 2.77
CA THR A 33 5.15 2.16 2.30
C THR A 33 5.18 2.04 0.80
N PHE A 34 4.52 2.93 0.04
CA PHE A 34 4.38 2.79 -1.41
C PHE A 34 5.72 2.65 -2.14
N GLY A 35 5.72 1.83 -3.19
CA GLY A 35 6.86 1.58 -4.05
C GLY A 35 7.49 0.20 -3.88
N SER A 36 8.69 0.07 -4.44
CA SER A 36 9.43 -1.19 -4.54
C SER A 36 10.45 -1.34 -3.41
N TRP A 37 10.54 -2.53 -2.84
CA TRP A 37 11.40 -2.87 -1.71
C TRP A 37 12.16 -4.17 -1.99
N THR A 38 13.44 -4.20 -1.66
CA THR A 38 14.33 -5.36 -1.85
C THR A 38 14.90 -5.86 -0.53
N GLY A 39 15.40 -7.09 -0.50
CA GLY A 39 15.89 -7.78 0.69
C GLY A 39 14.87 -8.77 1.25
N GLY A 40 14.63 -8.75 2.56
CA GLY A 40 13.66 -9.64 3.20
C GLY A 40 14.20 -11.05 3.44
N ILE A 41 14.49 -11.79 2.38
CA ILE A 41 15.06 -13.15 2.48
C ILE A 41 16.54 -13.06 2.90
N PHE A 42 17.30 -12.24 2.18
CA PHE A 42 18.66 -11.87 2.50
C PHE A 42 18.72 -10.35 2.74
N PRO A 43 19.74 -9.84 3.45
CA PRO A 43 19.97 -8.40 3.51
C PRO A 43 20.05 -7.80 2.11
N ALA A 44 19.46 -6.62 1.93
CA ALA A 44 19.50 -5.92 0.65
C ALA A 44 20.95 -5.59 0.24
N GLY A 45 21.34 -6.01 -0.96
CA GLY A 45 22.65 -5.71 -1.54
C GLY A 45 22.64 -4.42 -2.36
N GLU A 46 21.85 -4.40 -3.44
CA GLU A 46 21.70 -3.26 -4.35
C GLU A 46 20.32 -2.62 -4.19
N THR A 47 20.29 -1.32 -3.89
CA THR A 47 19.04 -0.55 -3.62
C THR A 47 18.79 0.55 -4.63
N GLU A 48 19.62 0.66 -5.67
CA GLU A 48 19.63 1.76 -6.62
C GLU A 48 19.46 1.25 -8.05
N GLY A 49 18.89 2.10 -8.91
CA GLY A 49 18.85 1.87 -10.35
C GLY A 49 17.86 0.80 -10.83
N GLY A 50 18.01 0.44 -12.11
CA GLY A 50 17.09 -0.46 -12.81
C GLY A 50 17.13 -1.91 -12.30
N ALA A 51 18.25 -2.36 -11.73
CA ALA A 51 18.38 -3.71 -11.20
C ALA A 51 17.44 -3.95 -10.00
N CYS A 52 17.43 -3.01 -9.04
CA CYS A 52 16.52 -3.08 -7.89
C CYS A 52 15.05 -2.95 -8.33
N LEU A 53 14.75 -1.95 -9.18
CA LEU A 53 13.39 -1.69 -9.64
C LEU A 53 12.83 -2.80 -10.56
N GLY A 54 13.69 -3.51 -11.28
CA GLY A 54 13.32 -4.62 -12.14
C GLY A 54 13.02 -5.92 -11.37
N ASN A 55 13.59 -6.09 -10.17
CA ASN A 55 13.43 -7.32 -9.37
C ASN A 55 13.26 -7.05 -7.85
N PRO A 56 12.26 -6.25 -7.42
CA PRO A 56 12.00 -6.07 -6.00
C PRO A 56 11.43 -7.32 -5.33
N THR A 57 11.70 -7.49 -4.03
CA THR A 57 11.09 -8.57 -3.25
C THR A 57 9.62 -8.27 -2.94
N VAL A 58 9.29 -7.02 -2.64
CA VAL A 58 7.93 -6.60 -2.26
C VAL A 58 7.61 -5.26 -2.90
N ILE A 59 6.37 -5.11 -3.37
CA ILE A 59 5.84 -3.87 -3.91
C ILE A 59 4.56 -3.53 -3.15
N PHE A 60 4.54 -2.35 -2.54
CA PHE A 60 3.32 -1.81 -1.93
C PHE A 60 2.68 -0.81 -2.90
N THR A 61 1.40 -1.02 -3.16
CA THR A 61 0.55 -0.07 -3.88
C THR A 61 -0.58 0.41 -2.97
N ARG A 62 -1.49 1.22 -3.51
CA ARG A 62 -2.65 1.70 -2.76
C ARG A 62 -3.52 0.56 -2.23
N ASP A 63 -3.81 -0.43 -3.08
CA ASP A 63 -4.84 -1.45 -2.81
C ASP A 63 -4.29 -2.89 -2.89
N ILE A 64 -3.03 -3.07 -3.26
CA ILE A 64 -2.39 -4.38 -3.46
C ILE A 64 -0.99 -4.38 -2.86
N VAL A 65 -0.64 -5.48 -2.19
CA VAL A 65 0.75 -5.82 -1.88
C VAL A 65 1.16 -6.99 -2.76
N MET A 66 2.26 -6.83 -3.49
CA MET A 66 2.84 -7.87 -4.33
C MET A 66 4.13 -8.35 -3.70
N ARG A 67 4.38 -9.65 -3.71
CA ARG A 67 5.66 -10.21 -3.26
C ARG A 67 6.20 -11.30 -4.16
N ALA A 68 7.50 -11.28 -4.39
CA ALA A 68 8.22 -12.40 -4.97
C ALA A 68 8.53 -13.45 -3.90
N SER A 69 8.66 -14.71 -4.30
CA SER A 69 9.19 -15.79 -3.45
C SER A 69 10.52 -16.26 -4.02
N VAL A 70 11.39 -16.85 -3.19
CA VAL A 70 12.65 -17.45 -3.65
C VAL A 70 12.41 -18.55 -4.68
N VAL A 71 11.29 -19.27 -4.55
CA VAL A 71 10.99 -20.46 -5.34
C VAL A 71 9.97 -20.23 -6.45
N ASP A 72 9.48 -18.99 -6.61
CA ASP A 72 8.49 -18.67 -7.63
C ASP A 72 8.88 -17.40 -8.40
N THR A 73 8.84 -17.50 -9.73
CA THR A 73 9.11 -16.40 -10.65
C THR A 73 8.00 -15.36 -10.71
N ALA A 74 6.76 -15.73 -10.36
CA ALA A 74 5.62 -14.82 -10.42
C ALA A 74 5.41 -14.09 -9.08
N TYR A 75 5.08 -12.80 -9.16
CA TYR A 75 4.60 -12.07 -7.99
C TYR A 75 3.28 -12.67 -7.52
N ARG A 76 3.16 -12.83 -6.20
CA ARG A 76 1.89 -13.10 -5.54
C ARG A 76 1.28 -11.79 -5.09
N GLU A 77 0.08 -11.53 -5.58
CA GLU A 77 -0.68 -10.33 -5.27
C GLU A 77 -1.68 -10.59 -4.15
N ARG A 78 -1.77 -9.63 -3.21
CA ARG A 78 -2.73 -9.67 -2.12
C ARG A 78 -3.47 -8.34 -2.06
N THR A 79 -4.77 -8.38 -2.29
CA THR A 79 -5.65 -7.22 -2.20
C THR A 79 -5.83 -6.80 -0.74
N ILE A 80 -5.54 -5.55 -0.46
CA ILE A 80 -5.69 -4.91 0.84
C ILE A 80 -7.18 -4.71 1.11
N GLU A 81 -7.66 -5.22 2.24
CA GLU A 81 -9.00 -4.99 2.74
C GLU A 81 -9.02 -3.81 3.72
N THR A 82 -8.10 -3.83 4.69
CA THR A 82 -7.94 -2.73 5.66
C THR A 82 -6.47 -2.55 6.03
N VAL A 83 -6.15 -1.34 6.48
CA VAL A 83 -4.85 -1.01 7.07
C VAL A 83 -5.07 -0.24 8.34
N ALA A 84 -4.45 -0.70 9.43
CA ALA A 84 -4.48 -0.04 10.72
C ALA A 84 -3.07 0.41 11.12
N GLN A 85 -2.96 1.60 11.72
CA GLN A 85 -1.72 2.03 12.37
C GLN A 85 -1.54 1.25 13.67
N THR A 86 -0.28 0.93 13.97
CA THR A 86 0.16 0.30 15.20
C THR A 86 1.28 1.15 15.82
N PRO A 87 1.64 0.96 17.10
CA PRO A 87 2.69 1.76 17.73
C PRO A 87 4.03 1.79 16.98
N ASN A 88 4.35 0.71 16.25
CA ASN A 88 5.64 0.55 15.56
C ASN A 88 5.52 0.49 14.02
N GLY A 89 4.33 0.72 13.46
CA GLY A 89 4.12 0.63 12.01
C GLY A 89 2.67 0.36 11.61
N LEU A 90 2.43 -0.64 10.77
CA LEU A 90 1.12 -0.95 10.20
C LEU A 90 0.75 -2.42 10.35
N GLU A 91 -0.56 -2.68 10.50
CA GLU A 91 -1.15 -4.00 10.30
C GLU A 91 -2.03 -3.95 9.06
N PHE A 92 -1.61 -4.65 8.01
CA PHE A 92 -2.38 -4.88 6.80
C PHE A 92 -3.26 -6.12 7.00
N ARG A 93 -4.52 -6.00 6.59
CA ARG A 93 -5.42 -7.15 6.42
C ARG A 93 -5.75 -7.28 4.95
N PHE A 94 -5.67 -8.50 4.44
CA PHE A 94 -5.96 -8.81 3.06
C PHE A 94 -7.27 -9.56 2.92
N THR A 95 -7.89 -9.41 1.75
CA THR A 95 -9.01 -10.27 1.37
C THR A 95 -8.59 -11.74 1.44
N ALA A 96 -9.54 -12.62 1.78
CA ALA A 96 -9.29 -14.05 1.87
C ALA A 96 -8.58 -14.57 0.61
N ALA A 97 -7.50 -15.32 0.80
CA ALA A 97 -6.82 -15.97 -0.32
C ALA A 97 -7.77 -16.92 -1.06
N ALA A 98 -7.74 -16.87 -2.38
CA ALA A 98 -8.51 -17.80 -3.19
C ALA A 98 -8.08 -19.24 -2.88
N PRO A 99 -9.03 -20.16 -2.65
CA PRO A 99 -8.69 -21.55 -2.40
C PRO A 99 -8.16 -22.21 -3.68
N VAL A 100 -7.12 -23.01 -3.54
CA VAL A 100 -6.64 -23.93 -4.56
C VAL A 100 -7.28 -25.30 -4.29
N LEU A 101 -7.91 -25.86 -5.31
CA LEU A 101 -8.49 -27.20 -5.24
C LEU A 101 -7.37 -28.26 -5.30
N GLY A 102 -7.29 -29.09 -4.26
CA GLY A 102 -6.39 -30.24 -4.22
C GLY A 102 -7.13 -31.55 -3.94
N PRO A 103 -6.42 -32.70 -3.96
CA PRO A 103 -7.00 -34.02 -3.73
C PRO A 103 -7.70 -34.18 -2.36
N MET A 104 -7.29 -33.37 -1.37
CA MET A 104 -7.83 -33.36 -0.01
C MET A 104 -8.85 -32.21 0.21
N GLY A 105 -9.35 -31.59 -0.87
CA GLY A 105 -10.30 -30.48 -0.82
C GLY A 105 -9.65 -29.09 -1.02
N PRO A 106 -10.45 -28.02 -0.91
CA PRO A 106 -9.98 -26.65 -1.05
C PRO A 106 -9.08 -26.24 0.12
N ARG A 107 -7.91 -25.69 -0.19
CA ARG A 107 -7.00 -25.08 0.80
C ARG A 107 -6.46 -23.77 0.27
N ALA A 108 -6.06 -22.85 1.16
CA ALA A 108 -5.30 -21.69 0.72
C ALA A 108 -4.01 -22.15 0.01
N ALA A 109 -3.60 -21.41 -1.02
CA ALA A 109 -2.30 -21.66 -1.63
C ALA A 109 -1.21 -21.56 -0.54
N PRO A 110 -0.22 -22.47 -0.53
CA PRO A 110 0.80 -22.50 0.54
C PRO A 110 1.63 -21.21 0.60
N ASP A 111 1.69 -20.50 -0.53
CA ASP A 111 2.35 -19.23 -0.78
C ASP A 111 1.36 -18.05 -0.86
N ALA A 112 0.13 -18.21 -0.36
CA ALA A 112 -0.86 -17.13 -0.31
C ALA A 112 -0.52 -16.03 0.71
N GLY A 113 0.41 -16.30 1.63
CA GLY A 113 0.78 -15.39 2.72
C GLY A 113 2.20 -14.87 2.61
N PHE A 114 2.65 -14.28 3.71
CA PHE A 114 4.02 -13.78 3.89
C PHE A 114 4.81 -14.61 4.93
N GLY A 115 4.33 -15.81 5.29
CA GLY A 115 4.92 -16.65 6.33
C GLY A 115 4.80 -16.12 7.77
N CYS A 116 3.83 -15.24 8.05
CA CYS A 116 3.68 -14.58 9.36
C CYS A 116 2.71 -15.33 10.31
N ALA A 117 2.88 -15.13 11.62
CA ALA A 117 2.08 -15.78 12.68
C ALA A 117 0.55 -15.50 12.64
N GLY A 118 0.09 -14.50 11.87
CA GLY A 118 -1.33 -14.17 11.67
C GLY A 118 -2.01 -14.88 10.50
N GLY A 119 -1.33 -15.82 9.84
CA GLY A 119 -1.82 -16.51 8.65
C GLY A 119 -1.68 -15.68 7.36
N PRO A 120 -2.28 -16.14 6.24
CA PRO A 120 -2.04 -15.55 4.91
C PRO A 120 -2.76 -14.22 4.65
N ASN A 121 -3.57 -13.75 5.60
CA ASN A 121 -4.40 -12.56 5.46
C ASN A 121 -3.93 -11.40 6.34
N VAL A 122 -2.81 -11.53 7.04
CA VAL A 122 -2.28 -10.48 7.93
C VAL A 122 -0.80 -10.28 7.64
N LEU A 123 -0.40 -9.02 7.46
CA LEU A 123 1.00 -8.61 7.39
C LEU A 123 1.22 -7.45 8.35
N ARG A 124 2.18 -7.62 9.27
CA ARG A 124 2.67 -6.54 10.11
C ARG A 124 3.92 -5.95 9.48
N VAL A 125 3.95 -4.63 9.35
CA VAL A 125 5.05 -3.89 8.78
C VAL A 125 5.55 -2.92 9.83
N GLU A 126 6.80 -3.08 10.26
CA GLU A 126 7.47 -2.13 11.12
C GLU A 126 8.32 -1.16 10.31
N ARG A 127 8.26 0.12 10.66
CA ARG A 127 9.17 1.12 10.09
C ARG A 127 10.47 1.12 10.89
N LYS A 128 11.58 0.72 10.27
CA LYS A 128 12.91 0.77 10.90
C LYS A 128 13.65 2.07 10.57
N GLY A 129 13.31 2.70 9.45
CA GLY A 129 13.84 3.99 9.03
C GLY A 129 13.01 4.60 7.90
N PRO A 130 13.47 5.71 7.30
CA PRO A 130 12.79 6.33 6.15
C PRO A 130 12.63 5.36 4.96
N ASP A 131 13.68 4.57 4.71
CA ASP A 131 13.81 3.64 3.58
C ASP A 131 14.10 2.21 4.04
N GLU A 132 13.60 1.84 5.23
CA GLU A 132 13.75 0.49 5.76
C GLU A 132 12.50 -0.02 6.48
N LEU A 133 12.06 -1.22 6.10
CA LEU A 133 10.93 -1.94 6.68
C LEU A 133 11.38 -3.27 7.29
N ALA A 134 10.60 -3.80 8.22
CA ALA A 134 10.74 -5.19 8.67
C ALA A 134 9.37 -5.85 8.81
N PHE A 135 9.31 -7.16 8.58
CA PHE A 135 8.11 -7.97 8.78
C PHE A 135 8.33 -8.93 9.96
N PRO A 136 8.05 -8.48 11.20
CA PRO A 136 8.39 -9.24 12.39
C PRO A 136 7.64 -10.58 12.45
N GLY A 137 8.38 -11.65 12.76
CA GLY A 137 7.82 -12.99 12.91
C GLY A 137 7.33 -13.62 11.61
N CYS A 138 7.82 -13.17 10.46
CA CYS A 138 7.53 -13.71 9.14
C CYS A 138 8.70 -14.56 8.64
N SER A 139 8.51 -15.87 8.49
CA SER A 139 9.59 -16.80 8.12
C SER A 139 10.12 -16.60 6.70
N GLU A 140 9.30 -16.04 5.79
CA GLU A 140 9.72 -15.70 4.43
C GLU A 140 10.57 -14.42 4.37
N PHE A 141 10.62 -13.63 5.45
CA PHE A 141 11.27 -12.32 5.51
C PHE A 141 12.10 -12.13 6.80
N PRO A 142 13.16 -12.95 7.03
CA PRO A 142 14.00 -12.85 8.23
C PRO A 142 14.85 -11.57 8.32
N SER A 143 15.11 -10.89 7.21
CA SER A 143 15.90 -9.66 7.10
C SER A 143 15.01 -8.44 6.86
N SER A 144 15.53 -7.24 7.10
CA SER A 144 14.84 -6.01 6.72
C SER A 144 14.76 -5.85 5.20
N LEU A 145 13.79 -5.06 4.76
CA LEU A 145 13.67 -4.59 3.38
C LEU A 145 14.18 -3.17 3.27
N LYS A 146 14.86 -2.87 2.17
CA LYS A 146 15.31 -1.52 1.81
C LYS A 146 14.56 -1.02 0.58
N ARG A 147 14.29 0.29 0.53
CA ARG A 147 13.59 0.89 -0.61
C ARG A 147 14.47 0.85 -1.86
N CYS A 148 13.90 0.45 -2.99
CA CYS A 148 14.52 0.67 -4.30
C CYS A 148 14.36 2.14 -4.71
N THR A 149 15.45 2.76 -5.13
CA THR A 149 15.48 4.16 -5.55
C THR A 149 16.02 4.30 -6.97
N THR A 150 15.61 5.38 -7.65
CA THR A 150 16.11 5.71 -8.99
C THR A 150 17.49 6.36 -8.99
N SER A 151 18.01 6.75 -7.81
CA SER A 151 19.32 7.38 -7.67
C SER A 151 20.43 6.35 -7.78
N GLY A 152 20.61 5.76 -8.96
CA GLY A 152 21.91 5.28 -9.38
C GLY A 152 22.65 6.48 -9.97
N LYS A 153 23.82 6.79 -9.42
CA LYS A 153 24.65 7.91 -9.87
C LYS A 153 25.00 7.83 -11.37
#